data_AF-A0A653D6V1-F1
#
_entry.id   AF-A0A653D6V1-F1
#
_cell.length_a   1.000
_cell.length_b   1.000
_cell.length_c   1.000
_cell.angle_alpha   90.00
_cell.angle_beta   90.00
_cell.angle_gamma   90.00
#
_symmetry.space_group_name_H-M   'P 1'
#
loop_
_entity.id
_entity.type
_entity.pdbx_description
1 polymer ?
#
loop_
_entity_poly.entity_id
_entity_poly.type
_entity_poly.pdbx_seq_one_letter_code
_entity_poly.pdbx_strand_id
1 'polypeptide(L)'
;MSTTLIPSLVLLCLIGFSNASNCTQCPLLPAVTSSLGMSLIVGSKIWYVQQRYGPPIIAEKCWSSTFYLSDFNVLENAFNVNWTFYDPNEKSPSSRVKMNVIANSAKFYVVFNNKEVSITNLIVTPELIVGSLCSDSKCKY
;
A
#
# COMPACT_ATOMS: atom_id res chain seq x y z
N MET A 1 -28.24 18.13 15.87
CA MET A 1 -27.61 16.84 15.56
C MET A 1 -26.68 17.05 14.37
N SER A 2 -25.38 17.08 14.61
CA SER A 2 -24.37 17.18 13.55
C SER A 2 -24.21 15.78 12.96
N THR A 3 -24.66 15.58 11.73
CA THR A 3 -24.29 14.41 10.92
C THR A 3 -22.84 14.63 10.49
N THR A 4 -21.90 14.21 11.33
CA THR A 4 -20.53 13.95 10.89
C THR A 4 -20.64 12.93 9.76
N LEU A 5 -20.48 13.40 8.52
CA LEU A 5 -20.28 12.56 7.35
C LEU A 5 -19.15 11.59 7.69
N ILE A 6 -19.49 10.32 7.88
CA ILE A 6 -18.51 9.24 7.89
C ILE A 6 -17.85 9.33 6.51
N PRO A 7 -16.58 9.75 6.38
CA PRO A 7 -15.92 9.66 5.08
C PRO A 7 -16.06 8.20 4.67
N SER A 8 -16.64 7.93 3.49
CA SER A 8 -16.95 6.58 3.00
C SER A 8 -15.83 5.64 3.45
N LEU A 9 -16.17 4.60 4.22
CA LEU A 9 -15.22 3.81 4.99
C LEU A 9 -14.37 2.95 4.04
N VAL A 10 -13.37 3.57 3.43
CA VAL A 10 -12.48 2.96 2.45
C VAL A 10 -11.39 2.21 3.22
N LEU A 11 -11.39 0.89 3.11
CA LEU A 11 -10.59 -0.05 3.88
C LEU A 11 -9.32 -0.44 3.12
N LEU A 12 -8.16 -0.19 3.72
CA LEU A 12 -6.91 -0.80 3.29
C LEU A 12 -6.46 -1.83 4.33
N CYS A 13 -6.50 -3.10 3.95
CA CYS A 13 -6.05 -4.22 4.77
C CYS A 13 -4.71 -4.73 4.24
N LEU A 14 -3.73 -4.84 5.13
CA LEU A 14 -2.36 -5.18 4.77
C LEU A 14 -1.94 -6.52 5.38
N ILE A 15 -1.37 -7.40 4.58
CA ILE A 15 -0.82 -8.69 5.02
C ILE A 15 0.69 -8.66 4.80
N GLY A 16 1.46 -8.52 5.87
CA GLY A 16 2.92 -8.45 5.83
C GLY A 16 3.59 -9.81 5.85
N PHE A 17 4.59 -9.99 5.00
CA PHE A 17 5.54 -11.09 4.98
C PHE A 17 6.95 -10.51 5.02
N SER A 18 7.78 -11.02 5.93
CA SER A 18 9.17 -10.58 6.07
C SER A 18 10.07 -11.78 6.29
N ASN A 19 11.19 -11.79 5.58
CA ASN A 19 12.24 -12.76 5.81
C ASN A 19 13.02 -12.49 7.12
N ALA A 20 12.90 -11.31 7.74
CA ALA A 20 13.83 -10.87 8.79
C ALA A 20 13.63 -11.48 10.19
N SER A 21 12.43 -11.94 10.57
CA SER A 21 12.17 -12.36 11.95
C SER A 21 11.75 -13.82 12.15
N ASN A 22 11.16 -14.48 11.14
CA ASN A 22 10.70 -15.88 11.20
C ASN A 22 10.85 -16.63 9.86
N CYS A 23 11.61 -16.10 8.90
CA CYS A 23 11.81 -16.72 7.57
C CYS A 23 10.51 -17.12 6.85
N THR A 24 9.45 -16.33 6.98
CA THR A 24 8.24 -16.57 6.17
C THR A 24 8.56 -16.08 4.76
N GLN A 25 8.96 -17.01 3.89
CA GLN A 25 9.25 -16.73 2.49
C GLN A 25 8.11 -15.91 1.90
N CYS A 26 8.47 -14.85 1.18
CA CYS A 26 7.48 -14.05 0.48
C CYS A 26 6.70 -14.93 -0.51
N PRO A 27 5.37 -15.07 -0.32
CA PRO A 27 4.58 -15.93 -1.17
C PRO A 27 4.46 -15.32 -2.58
N LEU A 28 4.56 -16.17 -3.60
CA LEU A 28 4.28 -15.79 -4.97
C LEU A 28 2.75 -15.73 -5.18
N LEU A 29 2.17 -14.57 -4.91
CA LEU A 29 0.73 -14.35 -5.07
C LEU A 29 0.43 -13.69 -6.42
N PRO A 30 -0.62 -14.12 -7.14
CA PRO A 30 -1.10 -13.38 -8.32
C PRO A 30 -1.80 -12.09 -7.88
N ALA A 31 -1.72 -11.05 -8.71
CA ALA A 31 -2.56 -9.87 -8.51
C ALA A 31 -3.95 -10.14 -9.08
N VAL A 32 -4.97 -9.57 -8.44
CA VAL A 32 -6.37 -9.78 -8.81
C VAL A 32 -6.77 -9.07 -10.11
N THR A 33 -6.03 -8.03 -10.49
CA THR A 33 -6.33 -7.19 -11.66
C THR A 33 -5.05 -6.51 -12.20
N SER A 34 -5.19 -5.78 -13.30
CA SER A 34 -4.13 -4.92 -13.86
C SER A 34 -3.93 -3.64 -13.04
N SER A 35 -2.79 -2.98 -13.18
CA SER A 35 -2.56 -1.68 -12.52
C SER A 35 -3.61 -0.64 -12.94
N LEU A 36 -3.95 -0.59 -14.24
CA LEU A 36 -5.00 0.28 -14.77
C LEU A 36 -6.39 -0.09 -14.24
N GLY A 37 -6.73 -1.39 -14.22
CA GLY A 37 -8.00 -1.87 -13.69
C GLY A 37 -8.19 -1.50 -12.22
N MET A 38 -7.12 -1.62 -11.42
CA MET A 38 -7.11 -1.12 -10.06
C MET A 38 -7.38 0.38 -10.02
N SER A 39 -6.67 1.21 -10.79
CA SER A 39 -6.84 2.66 -10.76
C SER A 39 -8.25 3.12 -11.12
N LEU A 40 -8.94 2.41 -12.02
CA LEU A 40 -10.34 2.70 -12.35
C LEU A 40 -11.29 2.41 -11.18
N ILE A 41 -10.99 1.41 -10.35
CA ILE A 41 -11.81 1.01 -9.21
C ILE A 41 -11.54 1.89 -7.98
N VAL A 42 -10.25 2.13 -7.69
CA VAL A 42 -9.81 2.74 -6.42
C VAL A 42 -9.41 4.20 -6.54
N GLY A 43 -9.38 4.71 -7.77
CA GLY A 43 -8.95 6.05 -8.11
C GLY A 43 -9.74 7.13 -7.37
N SER A 44 -9.08 8.26 -7.16
CA SER A 44 -9.66 9.49 -6.60
C SER A 44 -10.07 9.41 -5.14
N LYS A 45 -9.38 8.57 -4.35
CA LYS A 45 -9.65 8.37 -2.92
C LYS A 45 -8.37 8.31 -2.09
N ILE A 46 -8.53 8.57 -0.80
CA ILE A 46 -7.50 8.31 0.22
C ILE A 46 -7.85 6.98 0.89
N TRP A 47 -6.90 6.05 0.88
CA TRP A 47 -7.05 4.72 1.43
C TRP A 47 -6.38 4.64 2.79
N TYR A 48 -7.15 4.41 3.85
CA TYR A 48 -6.64 4.36 5.23
C TYR A 48 -6.36 2.91 5.62
N VAL A 49 -5.17 2.66 6.15
CA VAL A 49 -4.84 1.35 6.71
C VAL A 49 -5.66 1.13 7.98
N GLN A 50 -6.59 0.18 7.93
CA GLN A 50 -7.45 -0.14 9.07
C GLN A 50 -7.06 -1.45 9.75
N GLN A 51 -6.58 -2.42 8.98
CA GLN A 51 -6.19 -3.74 9.49
C GLN A 51 -4.82 -4.13 8.97
N ARG A 52 -4.04 -4.76 9.84
CA ARG A 52 -2.73 -5.32 9.50
C ARG A 52 -2.58 -6.70 10.11
N TYR A 53 -2.11 -7.64 9.30
CA TYR A 53 -1.73 -8.98 9.71
C TYR A 53 -0.24 -9.18 9.43
N GLY A 54 0.48 -9.79 10.37
CA GLY A 54 1.94 -10.00 10.24
C GLY A 54 2.78 -8.76 10.59
N PRO A 55 4.10 -8.78 10.29
CA PRO A 55 5.02 -7.72 10.67
C PRO A 55 4.71 -6.36 10.01
N PRO A 56 4.96 -5.24 10.70
CA PRO A 56 4.78 -3.90 10.17
C PRO A 56 5.89 -3.55 9.17
N ILE A 57 5.68 -3.87 7.89
CA ILE A 57 6.68 -3.66 6.82
C ILE A 57 6.97 -2.17 6.56
N ILE A 58 5.91 -1.36 6.38
CA ILE A 58 6.04 0.06 6.03
C ILE A 58 6.20 0.93 7.27
N ALA A 59 5.28 0.82 8.23
CA ALA A 59 5.29 1.61 9.46
C ALA A 59 4.49 0.89 10.54
N GLU A 60 4.83 1.09 11.81
CA GLU A 60 4.02 0.63 12.94
C GLU A 60 2.75 1.48 13.09
N LYS A 61 2.90 2.81 12.94
CA LYS A 61 1.84 3.82 13.06
C LYS A 61 0.75 3.64 12.00
N CYS A 62 -0.43 4.19 12.27
CA CYS A 62 -1.52 4.30 11.31
C CYS A 62 -1.09 5.20 10.14
N TRP A 63 -1.47 4.85 8.91
CA TRP A 63 -1.12 5.65 7.74
C TRP A 63 -2.16 5.48 6.63
N SER A 64 -2.08 6.35 5.63
CA SER A 64 -2.95 6.34 4.46
C SER A 64 -2.16 6.56 3.18
N SER A 65 -2.67 6.07 2.05
CA SER A 65 -2.13 6.31 0.72
C SER A 65 -3.13 7.08 -0.13
N THR A 66 -2.65 8.04 -0.90
CA THR A 66 -3.43 8.57 -2.04
C THR A 66 -3.37 7.57 -3.18
N PHE A 67 -4.48 7.40 -3.89
CA PHE A 67 -4.49 6.74 -5.20
C PHE A 67 -5.35 7.58 -6.13
N TYR A 68 -4.78 8.65 -6.68
CA TYR A 68 -5.41 9.43 -7.74
C TYR A 68 -4.96 8.93 -9.11
N LEU A 69 -5.81 9.03 -10.13
CA LEU A 69 -5.39 8.74 -11.51
C LEU A 69 -4.22 9.64 -11.95
N SER A 70 -4.20 10.88 -11.45
CA SER A 70 -3.09 11.83 -11.64
C SER A 70 -1.77 11.40 -11.00
N ASP A 71 -1.80 10.45 -10.06
CA ASP A 71 -0.57 9.93 -9.45
C ASP A 71 0.17 8.99 -10.42
N PHE A 72 -0.51 8.46 -11.46
CA PHE A 72 0.10 7.57 -12.43
C PHE A 72 0.94 8.32 -13.47
N ASN A 73 2.21 7.93 -13.58
CA ASN A 73 3.11 8.38 -14.64
C ASN A 73 3.33 7.24 -15.64
N VAL A 74 2.80 7.45 -16.86
CA VAL A 74 2.88 6.47 -17.95
C VAL A 74 4.33 6.21 -18.39
N LEU A 75 5.18 7.24 -18.41
CA LEU A 75 6.57 7.10 -18.87
C LEU A 75 7.42 6.29 -17.89
N GLU A 76 7.13 6.41 -16.60
CA GLU A 76 7.82 5.67 -15.54
C GLU A 76 7.16 4.33 -15.23
N ASN A 77 5.97 4.07 -15.80
CA ASN A 77 5.07 2.99 -15.41
C ASN A 77 4.95 2.87 -13.88
N ALA A 78 4.68 3.99 -13.21
CA ALA A 78 4.72 4.10 -11.75
C ALA A 78 3.64 5.03 -11.20
N PHE A 79 3.18 4.78 -9.97
CA PHE A 79 2.36 5.73 -9.22
C PHE A 79 3.24 6.53 -8.26
N ASN A 80 3.09 7.85 -8.27
CA ASN A 80 3.75 8.76 -7.35
C ASN A 80 2.75 9.23 -6.29
N VAL A 81 2.47 8.35 -5.33
CA VAL A 81 1.45 8.54 -4.29
C VAL A 81 1.99 9.28 -3.08
N ASN A 82 1.11 9.82 -2.25
CA ASN A 82 1.47 10.34 -0.94
C ASN A 82 1.08 9.34 0.15
N TRP A 83 2.05 8.98 0.99
CA TRP A 83 1.82 8.24 2.22
C TRP A 83 1.83 9.20 3.39
N THR A 84 0.69 9.31 4.08
CA THR A 84 0.55 10.18 5.25
C THR A 84 0.48 9.33 6.50
N PHE A 85 1.40 9.56 7.44
CA PHE A 85 1.50 8.84 8.70
C PHE A 85 0.84 9.65 9.81
N TYR A 86 -0.03 9.01 10.59
CA TYR A 86 -0.77 9.67 11.66
C TYR A 86 -0.16 9.29 13.00
N ASP A 87 0.36 10.30 13.70
CA ASP A 87 0.79 10.23 15.10
C ASP A 87 0.02 11.30 15.87
N PRO A 88 -0.64 10.97 17.00
CA PRO A 88 -1.32 11.96 17.83
C PRO A 88 -0.37 13.01 18.46
N ASN A 89 0.94 12.72 18.54
CA ASN A 89 1.95 13.58 19.17
C ASN A 89 2.82 14.36 18.18
N GLU A 90 2.71 14.10 16.87
CA GLU A 90 3.50 14.78 15.82
C GLU A 90 2.58 15.36 14.74
N LYS A 91 3.05 16.39 14.02
CA LYS A 91 2.41 16.79 12.75
C LYS A 91 2.46 15.59 11.81
N SER A 92 1.31 15.12 11.33
CA SER A 92 1.20 13.95 10.45
C SER A 92 2.07 14.12 9.19
N PRO A 93 3.27 13.52 9.12
CA PRO A 93 4.16 13.77 8.01
C PRO A 93 3.66 13.01 6.78
N SER A 94 3.72 13.67 5.61
CA SER A 94 3.39 13.08 4.32
C SER A 94 4.66 12.90 3.50
N SER A 95 4.88 11.70 3.00
CA SER A 95 6.02 11.35 2.14
C SER A 95 5.52 10.98 0.76
N ARG A 96 6.13 11.56 -0.28
CA ARG A 96 5.87 11.16 -1.66
C ARG A 96 6.62 9.85 -1.94
N VAL A 97 5.89 8.84 -2.40
CA VAL A 97 6.39 7.48 -2.60
C VAL A 97 6.16 7.04 -4.03
N LYS A 98 7.22 6.56 -4.68
CA LYS A 98 7.16 6.01 -6.03
C LYS A 98 6.90 4.50 -5.96
N MET A 99 5.80 4.07 -6.57
CA MET A 99 5.33 2.70 -6.66
C MET A 99 5.46 2.23 -8.12
N ASN A 100 6.56 1.55 -8.45
CA ASN A 100 6.81 1.04 -9.80
C ASN A 100 5.90 -0.15 -10.10
N VAL A 101 5.20 -0.16 -11.22
CA VAL A 101 4.30 -1.25 -11.60
C VAL A 101 5.11 -2.47 -12.07
N ILE A 102 4.73 -3.66 -11.59
CA ILE A 102 5.34 -4.93 -12.01
C ILE A 102 4.42 -5.59 -13.04
N ALA A 103 4.94 -5.82 -14.26
CA ALA A 103 4.27 -6.56 -15.33
C ALA A 103 2.83 -6.10 -15.64
N ASN A 104 2.57 -4.78 -15.58
CA ASN A 104 1.24 -4.18 -15.78
C ASN A 104 0.12 -4.75 -14.89
N SER A 105 0.49 -5.43 -13.81
CA SER A 105 -0.43 -6.00 -12.84
C SER A 105 -0.60 -5.05 -11.65
N ALA A 106 -1.63 -5.26 -10.81
CA ALA A 106 -1.79 -4.55 -9.53
C ALA A 106 -0.75 -5.03 -8.49
N LYS A 107 0.51 -5.03 -8.91
CA LYS A 107 1.71 -5.35 -8.16
C LYS A 107 2.68 -4.18 -8.30
N PHE A 108 3.30 -3.83 -7.19
CA PHE A 108 4.14 -2.64 -7.10
C PHE A 108 5.44 -2.94 -6.38
N TYR A 109 6.51 -2.33 -6.85
CA TYR A 109 7.80 -2.30 -6.19
C TYR A 109 8.08 -0.91 -5.65
N VAL A 110 8.39 -0.83 -4.36
CA VAL A 110 8.61 0.40 -3.62
C VAL A 110 9.94 0.33 -2.87
N VAL A 111 10.71 1.41 -2.92
CA VAL A 111 11.84 1.62 -2.00
C VAL A 111 11.46 2.73 -1.04
N PHE A 112 11.34 2.40 0.25
CA PHE A 112 10.96 3.36 1.29
C PHE A 112 11.83 3.15 2.52
N ASN A 113 12.47 4.21 3.01
CA ASN A 113 13.42 4.16 4.14
C ASN A 113 14.48 3.05 4.00
N ASN A 114 15.09 2.94 2.82
CA ASN A 114 16.07 1.90 2.45
C ASN A 114 15.56 0.46 2.58
N LYS A 115 14.23 0.26 2.59
CA LYS A 115 13.60 -1.05 2.51
C LYS A 115 12.95 -1.22 1.14
N GLU A 116 13.24 -2.33 0.51
CA GLU A 116 12.61 -2.76 -0.72
C GLU A 116 11.35 -3.57 -0.38
N VAL A 117 10.22 -3.16 -0.94
CA VAL A 117 8.92 -3.75 -0.63
C VAL A 117 8.18 -4.06 -1.93
N SER A 118 7.77 -5.30 -2.08
CA SER A 118 6.83 -5.72 -3.11
C SER A 118 5.42 -5.73 -2.54
N ILE A 119 4.49 -5.08 -3.20
CA ILE A 119 3.07 -5.02 -2.84
C ILE A 119 2.29 -5.76 -3.91
N THR A 120 1.45 -6.72 -3.53
CA THR A 120 0.53 -7.43 -4.44
C THR A 120 -0.90 -7.26 -3.97
N ASN A 121 -1.76 -6.66 -4.78
CA ASN A 121 -3.16 -6.49 -4.43
C ASN A 121 -3.97 -7.75 -4.78
N LEU A 122 -4.54 -8.36 -3.75
CA LEU A 122 -5.28 -9.62 -3.79
C LEU A 122 -6.78 -9.40 -3.90
N ILE A 123 -7.28 -8.28 -3.37
CA ILE A 123 -8.67 -7.85 -3.48
C ILE A 123 -8.66 -6.37 -3.78
N VAL A 124 -9.47 -5.96 -4.75
CA VAL A 124 -9.64 -4.57 -5.15
C VAL A 124 -11.13 -4.35 -5.46
N THR A 125 -11.81 -3.64 -4.58
CA THR A 125 -13.19 -3.16 -4.75
C THR A 125 -13.25 -1.65 -4.49
N PRO A 126 -14.36 -0.96 -4.80
CA PRO A 126 -14.46 0.47 -4.53
C PRO A 126 -14.36 0.85 -3.04
N GLU A 127 -14.58 -0.10 -2.13
CA GLU A 127 -14.57 0.07 -0.68
C GLU A 127 -13.39 -0.64 0.03
N LEU A 128 -12.74 -1.63 -0.62
CA LEU A 128 -11.73 -2.48 0.02
C LEU A 128 -10.54 -2.76 -0.90
N ILE A 129 -9.33 -2.54 -0.38
CA ILE A 129 -8.09 -3.08 -0.93
C ILE A 129 -7.50 -4.05 0.09
N VAL A 130 -7.18 -5.27 -0.33
CA VAL A 130 -6.32 -6.17 0.42
C VAL A 130 -4.99 -6.31 -0.30
N GLY A 131 -3.93 -5.80 0.31
CA GLY A 131 -2.57 -5.84 -0.20
C GLY A 131 -1.70 -6.79 0.60
N SER A 132 -0.99 -7.69 -0.07
CA SER A 132 0.15 -8.42 0.51
C SER A 132 1.40 -7.57 0.34
N LEU A 133 2.17 -7.41 1.42
CA LEU A 133 3.47 -6.73 1.42
C LEU A 133 4.55 -7.76 1.71
N CYS A 134 5.58 -7.77 0.88
CA CYS A 134 6.77 -8.57 1.05
C CYS A 134 7.99 -7.65 1.17
N SER A 135 8.85 -7.87 2.16
CA SER A 135 10.15 -7.20 2.27
C SER A 135 11.27 -8.25 2.26
N ASP A 136 12.08 -8.23 1.22
CA ASP A 136 13.29 -9.06 1.08
C ASP A 136 14.47 -8.45 1.86
N SER A 137 14.25 -8.15 3.13
CA SER A 137 15.36 -7.92 4.06
C SER A 137 16.00 -9.28 4.35
N LYS A 138 17.26 -9.46 3.95
CA LYS A 138 18.06 -10.67 4.23
C LYS A 138 17.91 -11.06 5.71
N CYS A 139 17.61 -12.33 5.98
CA CYS A 139 17.75 -12.90 7.31
C CYS A 139 19.17 -12.59 7.79
N LYS A 140 19.31 -11.81 8.87
CA LYS A 140 20.58 -11.80 9.59
C LYS A 140 20.61 -13.08 10.41
N TYR A 141 21.44 -14.03 9.98
CA TYR A 141 21.83 -15.20 10.77
C TYR A 141 22.57 -14.74 12.04
#